data_AF-A0A378PP50-F1
#
_entry.id   AF-A0A378PP50-F1
#
_cell.length_a   1.000
_cell.length_b   1.000
_cell.length_c   1.000
_cell.angle_alpha   90.00
_cell.angle_beta   90.00
_cell.angle_gamma   90.00
#
_symmetry.space_group_name_H-M   'P 1'
#
loop_
_entity.id
_entity.type
_entity.pdbx_description
1 polymer ?
#
loop_
_entity_poly.entity_id
_entity_poly.type
_entity_poly.pdbx_seq_one_letter_code
_entity_poly.pdbx_strand_id
1 'polypeptide(L)' 'MLNKITFINDDEFLCPCCNQAKFHQDEEFDICPICLWQYDKIQIIDPDYCGGANGLSIEEYRKNYLLQKGKR' A
#
# COMPACT_ATOMS: atom_id res chain seq x y z
N MET A 1 8.81 13.04 -2.78
CA MET A 1 8.75 12.47 -1.42
C MET A 1 7.29 12.41 -0.95
N LEU A 2 6.43 11.66 -1.69
CA LEU A 2 4.96 11.73 -1.57
C LEU A 2 4.30 10.38 -1.22
N ASN A 3 4.97 9.54 -0.45
CA ASN A 3 4.34 8.39 0.22
C ASN A 3 4.33 8.62 1.72
N LYS A 4 3.56 9.63 2.15
CA LYS A 4 3.12 9.66 3.54
C LYS A 4 1.99 8.67 3.68
N ILE A 5 2.30 7.54 4.31
CA ILE A 5 1.32 6.59 4.80
C ILE A 5 0.41 7.34 5.78
N THR A 6 -0.90 7.18 5.63
CA THR A 6 -1.87 7.86 6.48
C THR A 6 -2.24 6.95 7.64
N PHE A 7 -1.60 7.17 8.78
CA PHE A 7 -1.95 6.51 10.04
C PHE A 7 -3.24 7.10 10.61
N ILE A 8 -4.13 6.22 11.07
CA ILE A 8 -5.39 6.57 11.75
C ILE A 8 -5.16 6.60 13.26
N ASN A 9 -4.44 5.60 13.77
CA ASN A 9 -3.94 5.48 15.14
C ASN A 9 -2.66 4.62 15.13
N ASP A 10 -2.22 4.13 16.28
CA ASP A 10 -0.94 3.41 16.42
C ASP A 10 -0.92 2.09 15.64
N ASP A 11 -2.07 1.42 15.50
CA ASP A 11 -2.18 0.09 14.88
C ASP A 11 -2.91 0.10 13.53
N GLU A 12 -3.66 1.16 13.21
CA GLU A 12 -4.43 1.28 11.98
C GLU A 12 -3.89 2.37 11.03
N PHE A 13 -3.90 2.06 9.73
CA PHE A 13 -3.54 3.02 8.69
C PHE A 13 -4.32 2.75 7.39
N LEU A 14 -4.37 3.73 6.50
CA LEU A 14 -4.97 3.57 5.18
C LEU A 14 -3.99 2.90 4.22
N CYS A 15 -4.51 2.05 3.34
CA CYS A 15 -3.77 1.43 2.26
C CYS A 15 -2.86 2.45 1.58
N PRO A 16 -1.54 2.26 1.61
CA PRO A 16 -0.59 3.27 1.18
C PRO A 16 -0.62 3.45 -0.34
N CYS A 17 -1.23 2.52 -1.08
CA CYS A 17 -1.39 2.64 -2.52
C CYS A 17 -2.63 3.47 -2.88
N CYS A 18 -3.83 3.08 -2.45
CA CYS A 18 -5.09 3.70 -2.92
C CYS A 18 -5.78 4.62 -1.90
N ASN A 19 -5.38 4.59 -0.63
CA ASN A 19 -6.00 5.32 0.48
C ASN A 19 -7.50 5.01 0.70
N GLN A 20 -8.01 3.84 0.27
CA GLN A 20 -9.45 3.51 0.37
C GLN A 20 -9.78 2.39 1.37
N ALA A 21 -8.87 1.46 1.62
CA ALA A 21 -9.03 0.41 2.63
C ALA A 21 -8.22 0.75 3.88
N LYS A 22 -8.71 0.33 5.06
CA LYS A 22 -7.93 0.35 6.30
C LYS A 22 -7.16 -0.96 6.43
N PHE A 23 -6.00 -0.89 7.06
CA PHE A 23 -5.18 -2.01 7.49
C PHE A 23 -4.98 -1.93 9.00
N HIS A 24 -4.89 -3.08 9.65
CA HIS A 24 -4.34 -3.23 10.99
C HIS A 24 -2.91 -3.79 10.92
N GLN A 25 -1.98 -3.31 11.74
CA GLN A 25 -0.58 -3.77 11.73
C GLN A 25 -0.43 -5.26 12.09
N ASP A 26 -1.37 -5.80 12.85
CA ASP A 26 -1.41 -7.23 13.23
C ASP A 26 -1.88 -8.15 12.07
N GLU A 27 -2.42 -7.59 10.99
CA GLU A 27 -2.91 -8.33 9.82
C GLU A 27 -1.82 -8.41 8.73
N GLU A 28 -0.68 -9.04 9.07
CA GLU A 28 0.55 -9.00 8.27
C GLU A 28 0.44 -9.57 6.84
N PHE A 29 -0.68 -10.20 6.50
CA PHE A 29 -0.90 -10.83 5.18
C PHE A 29 -2.14 -10.30 4.46
N ASP A 30 -2.76 -9.24 4.97
CA ASP A 30 -3.97 -8.70 4.36
C ASP A 30 -3.70 -8.08 2.98
N ILE A 31 -4.66 -8.22 2.09
CA ILE A 31 -4.60 -7.70 0.72
C ILE A 31 -5.67 -6.63 0.57
N CYS A 32 -5.28 -5.44 0.08
CA CYS A 32 -6.22 -4.36 -0.15
C CYS A 32 -7.27 -4.80 -1.21
N PRO A 33 -8.58 -4.85 -0.87
CA PRO A 33 -9.62 -5.31 -1.80
C PRO A 33 -9.86 -4.36 -2.98
N ILE A 34 -9.25 -3.17 -2.95
CA ILE A 34 -9.44 -2.11 -3.93
C ILE A 34 -8.33 -2.10 -4.98
N CYS A 35 -7.07 -2.18 -4.53
CA CYS A 35 -5.90 -2.05 -5.41
C CYS A 35 -5.01 -3.31 -5.42
N LEU A 36 -5.29 -4.30 -4.58
CA LEU A 36 -4.57 -5.56 -4.46
C LEU A 36 -3.14 -5.46 -3.91
N TRP A 37 -2.73 -4.28 -3.41
CA TRP A 37 -1.49 -4.17 -2.64
C TRP A 37 -1.63 -4.98 -1.35
N GLN A 38 -0.69 -5.89 -1.10
CA GLN A 38 -0.60 -6.70 0.11
C GLN A 38 0.20 -5.96 1.18
N TYR A 39 -0.23 -6.07 2.44
CA TYR A 39 0.53 -5.58 3.57
C TYR A 39 1.97 -6.09 3.52
N ASP A 40 2.93 -5.19 3.64
CA ASP A 40 4.35 -5.50 3.72
C ASP A 40 5.04 -4.50 4.65
N LYS A 41 5.44 -4.99 5.83
CA LYS A 41 6.08 -4.17 6.88
C LYS A 41 7.35 -3.49 6.40
N ILE A 42 8.13 -4.11 5.52
CA ILE A 42 9.35 -3.52 4.97
C ILE A 42 8.97 -2.33 4.10
N GLN A 43 7.95 -2.47 3.25
CA GLN A 43 7.47 -1.37 2.43
C GLN A 43 6.81 -0.25 3.23
N ILE A 44 6.22 -0.54 4.39
CA ILE A 44 5.71 0.50 5.30
C ILE A 44 6.88 1.33 5.88
N ILE A 45 7.99 0.68 6.25
CA ILE A 45 9.18 1.33 6.81
C ILE A 45 10.01 2.05 5.73
N ASP A 46 10.15 1.41 4.57
CA ASP A 46 10.87 1.90 3.40
C ASP A 46 9.96 1.87 2.16
N PRO A 47 9.20 2.95 1.89
CA PRO A 47 8.27 3.02 0.76
C PRO A 47 8.89 2.88 -0.63
N ASP A 48 10.22 3.04 -0.73
CA ASP A 48 10.97 2.89 -1.98
C ASP A 48 11.48 1.45 -2.17
N TYR A 49 11.33 0.57 -1.16
CA TYR A 49 11.69 -0.85 -1.27
C TYR A 49 10.88 -1.55 -2.36
N CYS A 50 11.59 -2.10 -3.34
CA CYS A 50 11.03 -2.87 -4.45
C CYS A 50 11.35 -4.35 -4.25
N GLY A 51 10.31 -5.18 -4.11
CA GLY A 51 10.45 -6.61 -3.82
C GLY A 51 9.29 -7.15 -2.97
N GLY A 52 9.55 -8.21 -2.20
CA GLY A 52 8.56 -8.81 -1.30
C GLY A 52 7.34 -9.39 -2.04
N ALA A 53 6.17 -9.33 -1.40
CA ALA A 53 4.93 -9.86 -1.96
C ALA A 53 4.38 -9.01 -3.12
N ASN A 54 4.68 -7.71 -3.13
CA ASN A 54 4.13 -6.76 -4.11
C ASN A 54 5.01 -6.62 -5.36
N GLY A 55 6.29 -6.99 -5.29
CA GLY A 55 7.28 -6.93 -6.37
C GLY A 55 7.67 -5.51 -6.82
N LEU A 56 6.85 -4.50 -6.55
CA LEU A 56 7.02 -3.08 -6.86
C LEU A 56 7.03 -2.28 -5.56
N SER A 57 7.69 -1.11 -5.56
CA SER A 57 7.56 -0.12 -4.48
C SER A 57 6.13 0.39 -4.34
N ILE A 58 5.79 1.00 -3.19
CA ILE A 58 4.46 1.60 -2.97
C ILE A 58 4.14 2.63 -4.05
N GLU A 59 5.13 3.44 -4.45
CA GLU A 59 4.94 4.48 -5.46
C GLU A 59 4.65 3.89 -6.85
N GLU A 60 5.42 2.88 -7.27
CA GLU A 60 5.24 2.21 -8.55
C GLU A 60 3.90 1.47 -8.59
N TYR A 61 3.55 0.79 -7.50
CA TYR A 61 2.27 0.09 -7.39
C TYR A 61 1.09 1.06 -7.47
N ARG A 62 1.15 2.20 -6.76
CA ARG A 62 0.15 3.28 -6.85
C ARG A 62 0.01 3.80 -8.28
N LYS A 63 1.12 4.12 -8.96
CA LYS A 63 1.10 4.59 -10.36
C LYS A 63 0.42 3.57 -11.27
N ASN A 64 0.78 2.28 -11.14
CA ASN A 64 0.18 1.21 -11.91
C ASN A 64 -1.33 1.08 -11.66
N TYR A 65 -1.76 1.17 -10.39
CA TYR A 65 -3.18 1.16 -10.04
C TYR A 65 -3.93 2.34 -10.69
N LEU A 66 -3.40 3.57 -10.62
CA LEU A 66 -4.04 4.75 -11.21
C LEU A 66 -4.12 4.65 -12.74
N LEU A 67 -3.05 4.17 -13.39
CA LEU A 67 -3.02 3.93 -14.83
C LEU A 67 -4.05 2.88 -15.28
N GLN A 68 -4.26 1.83 -14.49
CA GLN A 68 -5.28 0.82 -14.77
C GLN A 68 -6.70 1.36 -14.51
N LYS A 69 -6.90 2.14 -13.45
CA LYS A 69 -8.19 2.72 -13.09
C LYS A 69 -8.72 3.68 -14.16
N GLY A 70 -7.85 4.49 -14.77
CA GLY A 70 -8.24 5.41 -15.85
C GLY A 70 -8.57 4.75 -17.20
N LYS A 71 -8.35 3.45 -17.33
CA LYS A 71 -8.71 2.65 -18.52
C LYS A 71 -10.03 1.89 -18.37
N ARG A 72 -10.67 1.97 -17.20
CA ARG A 72 -11.92 1.29 -16.87
C ARG A 72 -13.11 2.24 -17.00
#